data_AF-B8A7V9-F1
#
_entry.id   AF-B8A7V9-F1
#
_cell.length_a   1.000
_cell.length_b   1.000
_cell.length_c   1.000
_cell.angle_alpha   90.00
_cell.angle_beta   90.00
_cell.angle_gamma   90.00
#
_symmetry.space_group_name_H-M   'P 1'
#
loop_
_entity.id
_entity.type
_entity.pdbx_description
1 polymer ?
#
loop_
_entity_poly.entity_id
_entity_poly.type
_entity_poly.pdbx_seq_one_letter_code
_entity_poly.pdbx_strand_id
1 'polypeptide(L)'
;MLYLRTPKRCFFFGDCSAKKNPKLLLSYIFSLYDYFLKELYRFEDTDNPNKSAIPLVINTSGWVKGTGLHMLTEMLKYASPTHVIRLRTSVEGKNLPAGMFWLDEPEGDPAINLVEIRAAQHSPRHLLVKKEARIIRDLRIIAYFRQCLPMEFPVFSYNDLIQGFASIEPFQLPLSKLQVIDLHSQVKSLDLSTFSTLL
;
A
#
# COMPACT_ATOMS: atom_id res chain seq x y z
N MET A 1 -14.68 15.78 -0.70
CA MET A 1 -13.24 16.01 -0.45
C MET A 1 -12.63 14.72 0.09
N LEU A 2 -11.61 14.15 -0.56
CA LEU A 2 -10.91 12.97 -0.02
C LEU A 2 -10.12 13.38 1.22
N TYR A 3 -10.44 12.83 2.38
CA TYR A 3 -9.69 13.07 3.61
C TYR A 3 -8.45 12.18 3.63
N LEU A 4 -7.27 12.76 3.40
CA LEU A 4 -5.99 12.09 3.51
C LEU A 4 -5.43 12.27 4.92
N ARG A 5 -5.07 11.15 5.55
CA ARG A 5 -4.36 11.15 6.84
C ARG A 5 -2.87 11.10 6.59
N THR A 6 -2.10 11.85 7.38
CA THR A 6 -0.65 11.74 7.40
C THR A 6 -0.25 10.35 7.93
N PRO A 7 0.46 9.52 7.16
CA PRO A 7 0.88 8.21 7.62
C PRO A 7 1.90 8.34 8.75
N LYS A 8 1.83 7.45 9.76
CA LYS A 8 2.88 7.33 10.79
C LYS A 8 4.21 6.84 10.21
N ARG A 9 4.14 5.94 9.23
CA ARG A 9 5.28 5.44 8.47
C ARG A 9 4.81 4.98 7.09
N CYS A 10 5.62 5.19 6.06
CA CYS A 10 5.35 4.71 4.71
C CYS A 10 6.67 4.36 4.00
N PHE A 11 6.55 3.56 2.93
CA PHE A 11 7.63 3.28 1.99
C PHE A 11 7.19 3.69 0.59
N PHE A 12 8.11 4.26 -0.18
CA PHE A 12 7.87 4.54 -1.60
C PHE A 12 8.27 3.32 -2.42
N PHE A 13 7.28 2.66 -3.02
CA PHE A 13 7.53 1.51 -3.89
C PHE A 13 7.74 1.89 -5.36
N GLY A 14 7.24 3.04 -5.82
CA GLY A 14 7.49 3.53 -7.19
C GLY A 14 6.81 2.76 -8.34
N ASP A 15 5.94 1.79 -8.06
CA ASP A 15 5.15 1.08 -9.08
C ASP A 15 3.73 0.79 -8.56
N CYS A 16 2.77 0.63 -9.46
CA CYS A 16 1.39 0.25 -9.13
C CYS A 16 1.17 -1.28 -9.15
N SER A 17 2.18 -2.02 -9.59
CA SER A 17 2.17 -3.48 -9.68
C SER A 17 3.19 -4.08 -8.71
N ALA A 18 2.69 -4.80 -7.71
CA ALA A 18 3.50 -5.61 -6.80
C ALA A 18 4.44 -6.58 -7.53
N LYS A 19 4.11 -6.96 -8.78
CA LYS A 19 4.94 -7.85 -9.61
C LYS A 19 6.30 -7.25 -9.99
N LYS A 20 6.46 -5.93 -9.93
CA LYS A 20 7.69 -5.26 -10.36
C LYS A 20 8.88 -5.71 -9.52
N ASN A 21 8.71 -5.78 -8.21
CA ASN A 21 9.72 -6.27 -7.28
C ASN A 21 9.07 -6.88 -6.03
N PRO A 22 8.59 -8.14 -6.11
CA PRO A 22 7.87 -8.82 -5.03
C PRO A 22 8.66 -8.89 -3.72
N LYS A 23 9.97 -9.16 -3.80
CA LYS A 23 10.84 -9.30 -2.63
C LYS A 23 10.99 -7.97 -1.88
N LEU A 24 11.20 -6.88 -2.61
CA LEU A 24 11.29 -5.54 -2.01
C LEU A 24 9.96 -5.12 -1.38
N LEU A 25 8.83 -5.41 -2.02
CA LEU A 25 7.53 -5.10 -1.43
C LEU A 25 7.31 -5.91 -0.14
N LEU A 26 7.69 -7.19 -0.11
CA LEU A 26 7.57 -8.03 1.08
C LEU A 26 8.43 -7.49 2.24
N SER A 27 9.67 -7.06 1.98
CA SER A 27 10.53 -6.48 3.02
C SER A 27 9.98 -5.17 3.59
N TYR A 28 9.36 -4.32 2.76
CA TYR A 28 8.65 -3.13 3.23
C TYR A 28 7.46 -3.48 4.13
N ILE A 29 6.68 -4.50 3.78
CA ILE A 29 5.55 -4.96 4.57
C ILE A 29 6.01 -5.47 5.94
N PHE A 30 7.04 -6.31 5.98
CA PHE A 30 7.62 -6.79 7.24
C PHE A 30 8.14 -5.64 8.09
N SER A 31 8.87 -4.70 7.48
CA SER A 31 9.37 -3.51 8.18
C SER A 31 8.26 -2.63 8.78
N LEU A 32 7.11 -2.53 8.12
CA LEU A 32 5.94 -1.81 8.65
C LEU A 32 5.29 -2.56 9.82
N TYR A 33 5.21 -3.89 9.73
CA TYR A 33 4.68 -4.72 10.80
C TYR A 33 5.58 -4.68 12.04
N ASP A 34 6.90 -4.82 11.88
CA ASP A 34 7.88 -4.70 12.96
C ASP A 34 7.82 -3.32 13.63
N TYR A 35 7.67 -2.27 12.84
CA TYR A 35 7.47 -0.92 13.37
C TYR A 35 6.19 -0.81 14.19
N PHE A 36 5.08 -1.40 13.72
CA PHE A 36 3.85 -1.43 14.50
C PHE A 36 4.06 -2.17 15.83
N LEU A 37 4.67 -3.36 15.80
CA LEU A 37 4.93 -4.14 17.00
C LEU A 37 5.78 -3.37 18.01
N LYS A 38 6.88 -2.76 17.54
CA LYS A 38 7.84 -2.08 18.41
C LYS A 38 7.32 -0.76 18.97
N GLU A 39 6.67 0.05 18.15
CA GLU A 39 6.41 1.47 18.48
C GLU A 39 4.96 1.73 18.90
N LEU A 40 4.02 0.88 18.47
CA LEU A 40 2.57 1.11 18.63
C LEU A 40 1.90 0.02 19.46
N TYR A 41 2.32 -1.23 19.30
CA TYR A 41 1.76 -2.38 20.01
C TYR A 41 2.48 -2.58 21.34
N ARG A 42 2.06 -1.82 22.36
CA ARG A 42 2.67 -1.87 23.70
C ARG A 42 2.15 -3.05 24.50
N PHE A 43 3.02 -4.03 24.75
CA PHE A 43 2.74 -5.14 25.68
C PHE A 43 3.15 -4.82 27.13
N GLU A 44 4.02 -3.83 27.36
CA GLU A 44 4.75 -3.67 28.64
C GLU A 44 4.11 -2.72 29.66
N ASP A 45 2.98 -2.10 29.37
CA ASP A 45 2.23 -1.29 30.35
C ASP A 45 1.15 -2.16 31.04
N THR A 46 1.53 -3.29 31.63
CA THR A 46 0.60 -4.17 32.36
C THR A 46 -0.02 -3.54 33.61
N ASP A 47 0.53 -2.41 34.08
CA ASP A 47 0.06 -1.69 35.27
C ASP A 47 -1.03 -0.65 34.98
N ASN A 48 -1.42 -0.46 33.72
CA ASN A 48 -2.48 0.49 33.37
C ASN A 48 -3.67 -0.19 32.68
N PRO A 49 -4.74 -0.55 33.43
CA PRO A 49 -5.93 -1.22 32.87
C PRO A 49 -6.69 -0.37 31.83
N ASN A 50 -6.35 0.92 31.66
CA ASN A 50 -6.94 1.80 30.65
C ASN A 50 -6.12 1.89 29.34
N LYS A 51 -4.92 1.28 29.25
CA LYS A 51 -4.13 1.26 28.01
C LYS A 51 -4.50 0.02 27.18
N SER A 52 -5.62 0.11 26.47
CA SER A 52 -5.98 -0.91 25.46
C SER A 52 -4.94 -0.94 24.35
N ALA A 53 -4.44 -2.13 24.01
CA ALA A 53 -3.64 -2.33 22.80
C ALA A 53 -4.43 -1.85 21.57
N ILE A 54 -3.77 -1.09 20.69
CA ILE A 54 -4.38 -0.61 19.45
C ILE A 54 -4.49 -1.81 18.49
N PRO A 55 -5.68 -2.16 17.98
CA PRO A 55 -5.82 -3.27 17.04
C PRO A 55 -5.19 -2.92 15.69
N LEU A 56 -4.62 -3.92 15.02
CA LEU A 56 -4.10 -3.80 13.65
C LEU A 56 -5.03 -4.50 12.65
N VAL A 57 -5.38 -3.77 11.59
CA VAL A 57 -6.09 -4.34 10.43
C VAL A 57 -5.18 -4.22 9.21
N ILE A 58 -4.87 -5.35 8.58
CA ILE A 58 -4.01 -5.42 7.39
C ILE A 58 -4.86 -5.73 6.16
N ASN A 59 -4.95 -4.78 5.24
CA ASN A 59 -5.54 -5.01 3.92
C ASN A 59 -4.47 -5.52 2.94
N THR A 60 -4.78 -6.57 2.21
CA THR A 60 -3.85 -7.19 1.25
C THR A 60 -4.17 -6.81 -0.20
N SER A 61 -3.22 -7.02 -1.10
CA SER A 61 -3.49 -6.89 -2.54
C SER A 61 -4.39 -8.01 -3.05
N GLY A 62 -5.04 -7.79 -4.21
CA GLY A 62 -5.83 -8.82 -4.90
C GLY A 62 -5.02 -9.82 -5.74
N TRP A 63 -3.69 -9.90 -5.57
CA TRP A 63 -2.84 -10.78 -6.37
C TRP A 63 -2.79 -12.19 -5.78
N VAL A 64 -3.83 -12.98 -6.06
CA VAL A 64 -4.07 -14.29 -5.40
C VAL A 64 -3.44 -15.51 -6.09
N LYS A 65 -2.46 -15.32 -6.99
CA LYS A 65 -1.86 -16.42 -7.78
C LYS A 65 -0.35 -16.30 -7.94
N GLY A 66 0.31 -17.45 -8.11
CA GLY A 66 1.75 -17.53 -8.38
C GLY A 66 2.53 -16.82 -7.29
N THR A 67 3.47 -15.95 -7.67
CA THR A 67 4.27 -15.16 -6.73
C THR A 67 3.43 -14.32 -5.77
N GLY A 68 2.25 -13.82 -6.17
CA GLY A 68 1.39 -13.06 -5.28
C GLY A 68 0.76 -13.90 -4.17
N LEU A 69 0.40 -15.16 -4.48
CA LEU A 69 -0.07 -16.11 -3.47
C LEU A 69 1.07 -16.46 -2.50
N HIS A 70 2.28 -16.68 -3.02
CA HIS A 70 3.45 -16.93 -2.18
C HIS A 70 3.73 -15.74 -1.24
N MET A 71 3.73 -14.50 -1.75
CA MET A 71 3.88 -13.31 -0.90
C MET A 71 2.81 -13.25 0.19
N LEU A 72 1.55 -13.56 -0.13
CA LEU A 72 0.47 -13.58 0.86
C LEU A 72 0.70 -14.66 1.92
N THR A 73 1.16 -15.86 1.53
CA THR A 73 1.55 -16.92 2.48
C THR A 73 2.63 -16.43 3.43
N GLU A 74 3.70 -15.81 2.91
CA GLU A 74 4.77 -15.26 3.75
C GLU A 74 4.26 -14.16 4.69
N MET A 75 3.38 -13.28 4.20
CA MET A 75 2.75 -12.26 5.04
C MET A 75 1.92 -12.86 6.18
N LEU A 76 1.15 -13.92 5.90
CA LEU A 76 0.30 -14.59 6.90
C LEU A 76 1.15 -15.35 7.93
N LYS A 77 2.19 -16.07 7.48
CA LYS A 77 3.16 -16.74 8.36
C LYS A 77 3.88 -15.73 9.25
N TYR A 78 4.33 -14.61 8.69
CA TYR A 78 5.09 -13.60 9.43
C TYR A 78 4.23 -12.79 10.42
N ALA A 79 3.04 -12.35 10.00
CA ALA A 79 2.18 -11.51 10.84
C ALA A 79 1.38 -12.31 11.88
N SER A 80 1.27 -13.63 11.71
CA SER A 80 0.52 -14.56 12.57
C SER A 80 -0.82 -13.97 13.06
N PRO A 81 -1.75 -13.63 12.14
CA PRO A 81 -2.96 -12.90 12.51
C PRO A 81 -3.89 -13.75 13.36
N THR A 82 -4.55 -13.14 14.34
CA THR A 82 -5.60 -13.79 15.16
C THR A 82 -6.88 -14.05 14.37
N HIS A 83 -7.17 -13.20 13.37
CA HIS A 83 -8.34 -13.28 12.52
C HIS A 83 -7.95 -13.11 11.06
N VAL A 84 -8.51 -13.96 10.20
CA VAL A 84 -8.37 -13.84 8.75
C VAL A 84 -9.75 -13.68 8.14
N ILE A 85 -9.97 -12.55 7.45
CA ILE A 85 -11.22 -12.28 6.74
C ILE A 85 -11.00 -12.55 5.25
N ARG A 86 -11.56 -13.64 4.73
CA ARG A 86 -11.49 -14.01 3.31
C ARG A 86 -12.69 -13.46 2.57
N LEU A 87 -12.45 -12.48 1.70
CA LEU A 87 -13.45 -11.98 0.76
C LEU A 87 -13.45 -12.83 -0.51
N ARG A 88 -14.61 -13.38 -0.87
CA ARG A 88 -14.77 -14.16 -2.10
C ARG A 88 -15.41 -13.36 -3.22
N THR A 89 -15.09 -13.77 -4.44
CA THR A 89 -15.73 -13.32 -5.67
C THR A 89 -16.47 -14.47 -6.34
N SER A 90 -17.49 -14.13 -7.15
CA SER A 90 -18.22 -15.08 -7.99
C SER A 90 -17.35 -15.76 -9.05
N VAL A 91 -16.16 -15.20 -9.35
CA VAL A 91 -15.21 -15.80 -10.29
C VAL A 91 -14.31 -16.79 -9.56
N GLU A 92 -14.59 -18.10 -9.69
CA GLU A 92 -13.90 -19.16 -8.94
C GLU A 92 -12.37 -19.06 -9.01
N GLY A 93 -11.81 -18.92 -10.21
CA GLY A 93 -10.38 -18.78 -10.43
C GLY A 93 -9.76 -17.46 -9.94
N LYS A 94 -10.47 -16.62 -9.19
CA LYS A 94 -9.96 -15.42 -8.51
C LYS A 94 -10.10 -15.48 -6.99
N ASN A 95 -10.51 -16.63 -6.45
CA ASN A 95 -10.55 -16.86 -5.02
C ASN A 95 -9.22 -17.46 -4.53
N LEU A 96 -8.93 -17.25 -3.25
CA LEU A 96 -7.84 -17.92 -2.56
C LEU A 96 -8.15 -19.41 -2.35
N PRO A 97 -7.13 -20.26 -2.14
CA PRO A 97 -7.34 -21.63 -1.68
C PRO A 97 -8.21 -21.69 -0.42
N ALA A 98 -8.92 -22.80 -0.27
CA ALA A 98 -9.72 -23.09 0.92
C ALA A 98 -8.82 -23.34 2.15
N GLY A 99 -9.43 -23.32 3.35
CA GLY A 99 -8.72 -23.59 4.60
C GLY A 99 -7.60 -22.58 4.91
N MET A 100 -6.66 -23.04 5.75
CA MET A 100 -5.49 -22.29 6.19
C MET A 100 -4.26 -22.65 5.35
N PHE A 101 -4.30 -22.33 4.05
CA PHE A 101 -3.29 -22.73 3.06
C PHE A 101 -1.85 -22.24 3.34
N TRP A 102 -1.68 -21.35 4.33
CA TRP A 102 -0.39 -20.81 4.74
C TRP A 102 0.20 -21.54 5.95
N LEU A 103 -0.49 -22.51 6.53
CA LEU A 103 0.04 -23.34 7.61
C LEU A 103 0.64 -24.62 7.02
N ASP A 104 1.73 -25.07 7.62
CA ASP A 104 2.24 -26.42 7.39
C ASP A 104 1.38 -27.41 8.22
N GLU A 105 1.28 -28.69 7.86
CA GLU A 105 0.37 -29.66 8.52
C GLU A 105 0.56 -29.69 10.06
N PRO A 106 -0.51 -29.90 10.85
CA PRO A 106 -0.63 -29.31 12.18
C PRO A 106 0.11 -30.09 13.28
N GLU A 107 1.14 -29.48 13.87
CA GLU A 107 1.45 -29.70 15.28
C GLU A 107 0.58 -28.74 16.12
N GLY A 108 -0.63 -29.20 16.42
CA GLY A 108 -1.64 -28.43 17.17
C GLY A 108 -2.56 -27.61 16.27
N ASP A 109 -3.80 -27.39 16.71
CA ASP A 109 -4.80 -26.59 16.00
C ASP A 109 -4.62 -25.11 16.43
N PRO A 110 -3.92 -24.26 15.66
CA PRO A 110 -3.83 -22.86 16.02
C PRO A 110 -5.23 -22.27 15.94
N ALA A 111 -5.68 -21.66 17.03
CA ALA A 111 -6.99 -21.01 17.13
C ALA A 111 -7.05 -19.72 16.27
N ILE A 112 -6.90 -19.83 14.95
CA ILE A 112 -7.08 -18.74 13.99
C ILE A 112 -8.55 -18.68 13.62
N ASN A 113 -9.17 -17.53 13.83
CA ASN A 113 -10.55 -17.32 13.42
C ASN A 113 -10.64 -16.94 11.94
N LEU A 114 -11.03 -17.89 11.10
CA LEU A 114 -11.24 -17.67 9.66
C LEU A 114 -12.71 -17.34 9.37
N VAL A 115 -12.94 -16.10 8.92
CA VAL A 115 -14.27 -15.63 8.51
C VAL A 115 -14.31 -15.49 7.00
N GLU A 116 -15.31 -16.11 6.36
CA GLU A 116 -15.53 -15.99 4.92
C GLU A 116 -16.72 -15.08 4.61
N ILE A 117 -16.51 -14.09 3.74
CA ILE A 117 -17.57 -13.21 3.24
C ILE A 117 -17.72 -13.43 1.73
N ARG A 118 -18.94 -13.79 1.31
CA ARG A 118 -19.25 -14.06 -0.10
C ARG A 118 -19.49 -12.77 -0.89
N ALA A 119 -19.19 -12.80 -2.18
CA ALA A 119 -19.50 -11.67 -3.06
C ALA A 119 -21.00 -11.38 -3.13
N ALA A 120 -21.33 -10.10 -3.22
CA ALA A 120 -22.67 -9.67 -3.58
C ALA A 120 -23.03 -10.13 -5.02
N GLN A 121 -24.30 -10.45 -5.23
CA GLN A 121 -24.81 -11.03 -6.49
C GLN A 121 -24.61 -10.11 -7.72
N HIS A 122 -24.32 -8.81 -7.53
CA HIS A 122 -24.20 -7.80 -8.59
C HIS A 122 -22.82 -7.09 -8.62
N SER A 123 -21.72 -7.82 -8.40
CA SER A 123 -20.38 -7.22 -8.41
C SER A 123 -20.00 -6.64 -9.80
N PRO A 124 -19.39 -5.45 -9.89
CA PRO A 124 -18.98 -4.82 -11.15
C PRO A 124 -18.02 -5.69 -11.99
N ARG A 125 -18.10 -5.57 -13.32
CA ARG A 125 -17.20 -6.27 -14.25
C ARG A 125 -15.76 -5.75 -14.10
N HIS A 126 -14.77 -6.65 -14.24
CA HIS A 126 -13.34 -6.38 -14.03
C HIS A 126 -12.76 -5.18 -14.82
N LEU A 127 -13.26 -4.89 -16.03
CA LEU A 127 -12.82 -3.73 -16.81
C LEU A 127 -13.23 -2.39 -16.17
N LEU A 128 -14.43 -2.35 -15.57
CA LEU A 128 -14.90 -1.18 -14.81
C LEU A 128 -14.00 -0.94 -13.60
N VAL A 129 -13.67 -2.02 -12.86
CA VAL A 129 -12.76 -1.97 -11.70
C VAL A 129 -11.38 -1.42 -12.06
N LYS A 130 -10.81 -1.78 -13.23
CA LYS A 130 -9.52 -1.23 -13.67
C LYS A 130 -9.58 0.26 -13.99
N LYS A 131 -10.64 0.71 -14.67
CA LYS A 131 -10.86 2.13 -14.99
C LYS A 131 -11.02 2.92 -13.69
N GLU A 132 -11.82 2.41 -12.76
CA GLU A 132 -12.01 2.97 -11.43
C GLU A 132 -10.70 3.05 -10.64
N ALA A 133 -9.87 1.99 -10.66
CA ALA A 133 -8.58 2.00 -9.97
C ALA A 133 -7.61 3.06 -10.49
N ARG A 134 -7.62 3.38 -11.79
CA ARG A 134 -6.85 4.51 -12.33
C ARG A 134 -7.41 5.83 -11.81
N ILE A 135 -8.71 6.05 -11.96
CA ILE A 135 -9.39 7.28 -11.52
C ILE A 135 -9.15 7.53 -10.02
N ILE A 136 -9.29 6.51 -9.18
CA ILE A 136 -9.07 6.63 -7.72
C ILE A 136 -7.60 6.98 -7.40
N ARG A 137 -6.63 6.44 -8.14
CA ARG A 137 -5.22 6.81 -7.96
C ARG A 137 -4.98 8.27 -8.34
N ASP A 138 -5.49 8.69 -9.49
CA ASP A 138 -5.35 10.08 -9.96
C ASP A 138 -5.99 11.05 -8.96
N LEU A 139 -7.20 10.74 -8.47
CA LEU A 139 -7.87 11.52 -7.43
C LEU A 139 -7.08 11.58 -6.12
N ARG A 140 -6.42 10.50 -5.70
CA ARG A 140 -5.56 10.49 -4.50
C ARG A 140 -4.31 11.33 -4.68
N ILE A 141 -3.68 11.30 -5.85
CA ILE A 141 -2.53 12.16 -6.18
C ILE A 141 -2.95 13.62 -6.17
N ILE A 142 -4.09 13.94 -6.80
CA ILE A 142 -4.65 15.29 -6.80
C ILE A 142 -4.91 15.77 -5.36
N ALA A 143 -5.55 14.94 -4.55
CA ALA A 143 -5.84 15.25 -3.15
C ALA A 143 -4.58 15.44 -2.30
N TYR A 144 -3.51 14.69 -2.58
CA TYR A 144 -2.23 14.83 -1.88
C TYR A 144 -1.58 16.17 -2.21
N PHE A 145 -1.44 16.47 -3.50
CA PHE A 145 -0.81 17.71 -3.96
C PHE A 145 -1.64 18.96 -3.65
N ARG A 146 -2.96 18.83 -3.53
CA ARG A 146 -3.83 19.92 -3.06
C ARG A 146 -3.46 20.43 -1.67
N GLN A 147 -2.87 19.60 -0.81
CA GLN A 147 -2.43 20.02 0.53
C GLN A 147 -1.27 21.03 0.49
N CYS A 148 -0.56 21.11 -0.64
CA CYS A 148 0.54 22.04 -0.84
C CYS A 148 0.07 23.43 -1.31
N LEU A 149 -1.22 23.59 -1.62
CA LEU A 149 -1.79 24.86 -2.08
C LEU A 149 -2.61 25.53 -0.96
N PRO A 150 -2.75 26.87 -0.98
CA PRO A 150 -3.63 27.59 -0.06
C PRO A 150 -5.03 26.97 0.00
N MET A 151 -5.65 26.98 1.18
CA MET A 151 -6.95 26.34 1.39
C MET A 151 -8.05 26.99 0.55
N GLU A 152 -7.90 28.26 0.22
CA GLU A 152 -8.81 29.07 -0.58
C GLU A 152 -8.70 28.77 -2.08
N PHE A 153 -7.63 28.10 -2.53
CA PHE A 153 -7.43 27.83 -3.95
C PHE A 153 -8.40 26.72 -4.43
N PRO A 154 -9.31 27.02 -5.37
CA PRO A 154 -10.25 26.02 -5.86
C PRO A 154 -9.52 24.98 -6.71
N VAL A 155 -9.61 23.71 -6.34
CA VAL A 155 -9.07 22.60 -7.15
C VAL A 155 -10.15 21.58 -7.39
N PHE A 156 -10.58 21.50 -8.65
CA PHE A 156 -11.59 20.56 -9.12
C PHE A 156 -11.05 19.66 -10.24
N SER A 157 -9.90 19.99 -10.80
CA SER A 157 -9.25 19.30 -11.91
C SER A 157 -7.72 19.27 -11.80
N TYR A 158 -7.09 18.50 -12.68
CA TYR A 158 -5.64 18.48 -12.83
C TYR A 158 -5.08 19.83 -13.31
N ASN A 159 -5.81 20.55 -14.18
CA ASN A 159 -5.37 21.85 -14.67
C ASN A 159 -5.33 22.90 -13.55
N ASP A 160 -6.28 22.84 -12.61
CA ASP A 160 -6.28 23.75 -11.46
C ASP A 160 -5.05 23.55 -10.58
N LEU A 161 -4.59 22.29 -10.41
CA LEU A 161 -3.34 22.02 -9.71
C LEU A 161 -2.14 22.63 -10.42
N ILE A 162 -2.05 22.51 -11.75
CA ILE A 162 -0.95 23.10 -12.51
C ILE A 162 -0.92 24.63 -12.30
N GLN A 163 -2.07 25.28 -12.39
CA GLN A 163 -2.17 26.73 -12.19
C GLN A 163 -1.81 27.11 -10.75
N GLY A 164 -2.28 26.34 -9.76
CA GLY A 164 -1.91 26.53 -8.37
C GLY A 164 -0.40 26.42 -8.16
N PHE A 165 0.24 25.39 -8.75
CA PHE A 165 1.69 25.21 -8.65
C PHE A 165 2.49 26.28 -9.40
N ALA A 166 1.99 26.76 -10.54
CA ALA A 166 2.61 27.87 -11.25
C ALA A 166 2.52 29.20 -10.48
N SER A 167 1.54 29.32 -9.56
CA SER A 167 1.34 30.52 -8.74
C SER A 167 2.17 30.55 -7.45
N ILE A 168 2.81 29.44 -7.06
CA ILE A 168 3.68 29.39 -5.89
C ILE A 168 5.15 29.47 -6.30
N GLU A 169 5.98 30.05 -5.44
CA GLU A 169 7.42 30.04 -5.64
C GLU A 169 7.98 28.62 -5.37
N PRO A 170 8.65 27.98 -6.35
CA PRO A 170 9.16 26.63 -6.17
C PRO A 170 10.39 26.65 -5.27
N PHE A 171 10.53 25.62 -4.43
CA PHE A 171 11.72 25.43 -3.63
C PHE A 171 12.91 25.01 -4.51
N GLN A 172 13.97 25.81 -4.54
CA GLN A 172 15.17 25.53 -5.32
C GLN A 172 16.18 24.73 -4.52
N LEU A 173 16.64 23.60 -5.09
CA LEU A 173 17.68 22.76 -4.52
C LEU A 173 18.84 22.60 -5.50
N PRO A 174 20.10 22.82 -5.07
CA PRO A 174 21.25 22.50 -5.89
C PRO A 174 21.29 21.01 -6.24
N LEU A 175 21.56 20.67 -7.51
CA LEU A 175 21.69 19.28 -7.96
C LEU A 175 22.75 18.50 -7.17
N SER A 176 23.81 19.17 -6.70
CA SER A 176 24.85 18.57 -5.86
C SER A 176 24.33 18.06 -4.51
N LYS A 177 23.15 18.52 -4.06
CA LYS A 177 22.48 18.04 -2.86
C LYS A 177 21.45 16.93 -3.14
N LEU A 178 21.27 16.54 -4.39
CA LEU A 178 20.29 15.55 -4.81
C LEU A 178 20.99 14.27 -5.29
N GLN A 179 20.47 13.13 -4.83
CA GLN A 179 20.83 11.82 -5.38
C GLN A 179 19.58 11.23 -6.04
N VAL A 180 19.66 11.01 -7.36
CA VAL A 180 18.60 10.36 -8.12
C VAL A 180 18.84 8.86 -8.13
N ILE A 181 17.85 8.08 -7.69
CA ILE A 181 17.91 6.62 -7.60
C ILE A 181 16.72 6.04 -8.34
N ASP A 182 16.97 5.10 -9.25
CA ASP A 182 15.92 4.22 -9.79
C ASP A 182 15.81 2.98 -8.90
N LEU A 183 14.62 2.75 -8.35
CA LEU A 183 14.37 1.64 -7.42
C LEU A 183 14.28 0.28 -8.11
N HIS A 184 13.97 0.24 -9.40
CA HIS A 184 13.69 -1.02 -10.11
C HIS A 184 14.54 -1.22 -11.36
N SER A 185 15.51 -0.34 -11.60
CA SER A 185 16.50 -0.45 -12.67
C SER A 185 17.89 -0.14 -12.13
N GLN A 186 18.91 -0.80 -12.68
CA GLN A 186 20.27 -0.29 -12.56
C GLN A 186 20.48 0.74 -13.67
N VAL A 187 20.45 2.03 -13.32
CA VAL A 187 20.79 3.09 -14.27
C VAL A 187 22.27 2.95 -14.60
N LYS A 188 22.59 2.67 -15.86
CA LYS A 188 23.98 2.76 -16.35
C LYS A 188 24.36 4.25 -16.33
N SER A 189 25.56 4.57 -15.84
CA SER A 189 26.01 5.95 -15.58
C SER A 189 25.91 6.93 -16.77
N LEU A 190 25.74 6.44 -18.01
CA LEU A 190 25.59 7.27 -19.21
C LEU A 190 24.21 7.94 -19.37
N ASP A 191 23.14 7.44 -18.74
CA ASP A 191 21.78 7.92 -19.01
C ASP A 191 21.37 9.17 -18.20
N LEU A 192 22.17 9.56 -17.20
CA LEU A 192 21.90 10.73 -16.34
C LEU A 192 22.15 12.08 -17.04
N SER A 193 22.88 12.09 -18.16
CA SER A 193 23.13 13.32 -18.95
C SER A 193 21.86 13.88 -19.59
N THR A 194 20.88 13.02 -19.89
CA THR A 194 19.58 13.38 -20.48
C THR A 194 18.68 14.18 -19.54
N PHE A 195 18.89 14.08 -18.21
CA PHE A 195 18.14 14.88 -17.24
C PHE A 195 18.57 16.35 -17.19
N SER A 196 19.76 16.68 -17.70
CA SER A 196 20.22 18.08 -17.77
C SER A 196 19.55 18.91 -18.87
N THR A 197 18.85 18.26 -19.80
CA THR A 197 18.28 18.91 -21.00
C THR A 197 16.76 19.12 -20.94
N LEU A 198 16.11 18.73 -19.84
CA LEU A 198 14.64 18.78 -19.67
C LEU A 198 14.17 19.68 -18.50
N LEU A 199 15.07 20.50 -17.94
CA LEU A 199 14.77 21.60 -17.01
C LEU A 199 15.28 22.91 -17.62
#